data_AF-A0A967MWW1-F1
#
_entry.id   AF-A0A967MWW1-F1
#
_cell.length_a   1.000
_cell.length_b   1.000
_cell.length_c   1.000
_cell.angle_alpha   90.00
_cell.angle_beta   90.00
_cell.angle_gamma   90.00
#
_symmetry.space_group_name_H-M   'P 1'
#
loop_
_entity.id
_entity.type
_entity.pdbx_description
1 polymer ?
#
loop_
_entity_poly.entity_id
_entity_poly.type
_entity_poly.pdbx_seq_one_letter_code
_entity_poly.pdbx_strand_id
1 'polypeptide(L)'
;AAFEGIGYKDAFQVKMLPDDADLLDIRYNVIQWVHRATRGWSYGSGVVDPRTGEIIKGHVTLGSLRVRQDFLIAEGLTAPYELGTEEAVAAQEMALARIRQLSAHEVGHTLGFAHNFAAST
;
A
#
# COMPACT_ATOMS: atom_id res chain seq x y z
N ALA A 1 3.56 -1.63 -18.64
CA ALA A 1 2.39 -1.49 -17.75
C ALA A 1 1.22 -0.79 -18.49
N ALA A 2 -0.01 -0.77 -17.95
CA ALA A 2 -1.19 -0.23 -18.66
C ALA A 2 -1.04 1.24 -19.11
N PHE A 3 -0.53 2.11 -18.23
CA PHE A 3 -0.32 3.53 -18.55
C PHE A 3 0.78 3.76 -19.61
N GLU A 4 1.85 2.97 -19.58
CA GLU A 4 2.88 3.00 -20.64
C GLU A 4 2.32 2.49 -21.97
N GLY A 5 1.44 1.50 -21.93
CA GLY A 5 0.75 0.98 -23.11
C GLY A 5 -0.11 2.01 -23.83
N ILE A 6 -0.55 3.07 -23.12
CA ILE A 6 -1.29 4.21 -23.71
C ILE A 6 -0.41 5.44 -23.91
N GLY A 7 0.92 5.31 -23.79
CA GLY A 7 1.91 6.33 -24.18
C GLY A 7 2.54 7.14 -23.05
N TYR A 8 2.18 6.91 -21.78
CA TYR A 8 2.85 7.56 -20.64
C TYR A 8 4.22 6.93 -20.40
N LYS A 9 5.31 7.67 -20.61
CA LYS A 9 6.66 7.22 -20.28
C LYS A 9 6.89 7.34 -18.77
N ASP A 10 7.50 6.32 -18.16
CA ASP A 10 7.78 6.25 -16.71
C ASP A 10 6.54 6.58 -15.86
N ALA A 11 5.40 5.98 -16.21
CA ALA A 11 4.08 6.38 -15.71
C ALA A 11 3.95 6.39 -14.18
N PHE A 12 4.72 5.56 -13.47
CA PHE A 12 4.82 5.60 -12.02
C PHE A 12 6.27 5.86 -11.60
N GLN A 13 6.46 6.87 -10.77
CA GLN A 13 7.74 7.18 -10.14
C GLN A 13 7.55 7.27 -8.63
N VAL A 14 8.44 6.61 -7.89
CA VAL A 14 8.49 6.71 -6.43
C VAL A 14 9.80 7.37 -6.07
N LYS A 15 9.71 8.47 -5.31
CA LYS A 15 10.85 9.26 -4.85
C LYS A 15 10.65 9.58 -3.38
N MET A 16 11.75 9.81 -2.67
CA MET A 16 11.66 10.36 -1.32
C MET A 16 11.08 11.77 -1.40
N LEU A 17 10.22 12.10 -0.43
CA LEU A 17 9.70 13.46 -0.30
C LEU A 17 10.87 14.41 0.01
N PRO A 18 10.94 15.61 -0.60
CA PRO A 18 11.94 16.61 -0.23
C PRO A 18 11.88 16.95 1.26
N ASP A 19 13.05 17.19 1.87
CA ASP A 19 13.16 17.42 3.32
C ASP A 19 12.42 18.67 3.81
N ASP A 20 12.17 19.63 2.91
CA ASP A 20 11.47 20.89 3.16
C ASP A 20 9.97 20.85 2.82
N ALA A 21 9.46 19.73 2.31
CA ALA A 21 8.06 19.58 1.91
C ALA A 21 7.21 18.95 3.03
N ASP A 22 6.00 19.48 3.22
CA ASP A 22 5.01 18.90 4.12
C ASP A 22 4.29 17.71 3.45
N LEU A 23 3.94 16.67 4.22
CA LEU A 23 3.18 15.51 3.72
C LEU A 23 1.80 15.90 3.14
N LEU A 24 1.21 16.98 3.63
CA LEU A 24 -0.07 17.52 3.19
C LEU A 24 0.07 18.52 2.04
N ASP A 25 1.28 18.84 1.59
CA ASP A 25 1.50 19.70 0.44
C ASP A 25 0.81 19.13 -0.81
N ILE A 26 -0.03 19.94 -1.45
CA ILE A 26 -0.86 19.51 -2.59
C ILE A 26 -0.03 19.13 -3.82
N ARG A 27 1.21 19.61 -3.92
CA ARG A 27 2.10 19.38 -5.06
C ARG A 27 2.65 17.95 -5.13
N TYR A 28 2.53 17.19 -4.05
CA TYR A 28 3.11 15.86 -3.94
C TYR A 28 2.05 14.80 -3.63
N ASN A 29 2.02 13.75 -4.45
CA ASN A 29 1.34 12.51 -4.08
C ASN A 29 2.18 11.75 -3.07
N VAL A 30 1.56 11.26 -1.99
CA VAL A 30 2.31 10.71 -0.85
C VAL A 30 1.87 9.29 -0.55
N ILE A 31 2.85 8.42 -0.32
CA ILE A 31 2.69 7.12 0.35
C ILE A 31 3.43 7.21 1.68
N GLN A 32 2.72 7.05 2.79
CA GLN A 32 3.29 7.17 4.13
C GLN A 32 3.05 5.91 4.97
N TRP A 33 3.99 5.65 5.88
CA TRP A 33 3.84 4.65 6.92
C TRP A 33 3.41 5.31 8.21
N VAL A 34 2.40 4.73 8.87
CA VAL A 34 1.94 5.21 10.17
C VAL A 34 2.05 4.11 11.21
N HIS A 35 2.64 4.48 12.34
CA HIS A 35 2.68 3.67 13.55
C HIS A 35 1.53 4.12 14.46
N ARG A 36 0.74 3.15 14.93
CA ARG A 36 -0.41 3.40 15.80
C ARG A 36 -0.31 2.48 17.02
N ALA A 37 -0.91 2.90 18.14
CA ALA A 37 -0.92 2.08 19.36
C ALA A 37 -1.66 0.74 19.16
N THR A 38 -2.68 0.73 18.30
CA THR A 38 -3.45 -0.46 17.93
C THR A 38 -3.50 -0.62 16.42
N ARG A 39 -4.00 -1.77 15.94
CA ARG A 39 -4.26 -1.99 14.52
C ARG A 39 -5.16 -0.88 13.98
N GLY A 40 -4.68 -0.17 12.95
CA GLY A 40 -5.50 0.74 12.16
C GLY A 40 -5.56 0.30 10.69
N TRP A 41 -6.50 0.89 9.96
CA TRP A 41 -6.68 0.62 8.54
C TRP A 41 -5.59 1.30 7.71
N SER A 42 -5.19 0.62 6.63
CA SER A 42 -4.56 1.29 5.50
C SER A 42 -5.68 1.82 4.60
N TYR A 43 -5.45 2.96 3.96
CA TYR A 43 -6.38 3.52 3.00
C TYR A 43 -5.65 4.43 2.00
N GLY A 44 -6.03 4.33 0.74
CA GLY A 44 -5.77 5.31 -0.30
C GLY A 44 -6.93 6.28 -0.42
N SER A 45 -6.63 7.57 -0.36
CA SER A 45 -7.60 8.65 -0.52
C SER A 45 -7.02 9.75 -1.40
N GLY A 46 -7.83 10.74 -1.76
CA GLY A 46 -7.34 11.84 -2.55
C GLY A 46 -8.20 13.09 -2.46
N VAL A 47 -7.65 14.18 -2.97
CA VAL A 47 -8.38 15.43 -3.18
C VAL A 47 -8.81 15.45 -4.64
N VAL A 48 -10.12 15.57 -4.87
CA VAL A 48 -10.73 15.56 -6.20
C VAL A 48 -11.54 16.83 -6.36
N ASP A 49 -11.41 17.54 -7.49
CA ASP A 49 -12.29 18.67 -7.79
C ASP A 49 -13.70 18.11 -8.10
N PRO A 50 -14.72 18.43 -7.28
CA PRO A 50 -16.06 17.87 -7.47
C PRO A 50 -16.76 18.38 -8.73
N ARG A 51 -16.26 19.44 -9.36
CA ARG A 51 -16.86 20.04 -10.56
C ARG A 51 -16.36 19.39 -11.85
N THR A 52 -15.13 18.90 -11.85
CA THR A 52 -14.46 18.34 -13.05
C THR A 52 -14.16 16.85 -12.92
N GLY A 53 -14.11 16.32 -11.70
CA GLY A 53 -13.64 14.96 -11.43
C GLY A 53 -12.12 14.80 -11.51
N GLU A 54 -11.37 15.90 -11.66
CA GLU A 54 -9.91 15.87 -11.69
C GLU A 54 -9.35 15.45 -10.33
N ILE A 55 -8.47 14.45 -10.32
CA ILE A 55 -7.74 14.01 -9.14
C ILE A 55 -6.54 14.93 -8.96
N ILE A 56 -6.58 15.77 -7.93
CA ILE A 56 -5.55 16.77 -7.64
C ILE A 56 -4.39 16.16 -6.84
N LYS A 57 -4.69 15.28 -5.87
CA LYS A 57 -3.69 14.62 -5.03
C LYS A 57 -4.16 13.22 -4.62
N GLY A 58 -3.24 12.26 -4.65
CA GLY A 58 -3.34 10.97 -4.00
C GLY A 58 -2.56 10.94 -2.68
N HIS A 59 -3.17 10.35 -1.65
CA HIS A 59 -2.59 10.18 -0.32
C HIS A 59 -2.87 8.77 0.20
N VAL A 60 -1.82 7.97 0.29
CA VAL A 60 -1.87 6.59 0.79
C VAL A 60 -1.29 6.55 2.19
N THR A 61 -2.03 5.96 3.12
CA THR A 61 -1.58 5.68 4.48
C THR A 61 -1.50 4.18 4.70
N LEU A 62 -0.32 3.68 5.05
CA LEU A 62 -0.07 2.25 5.31
C LEU A 62 0.20 2.01 6.80
N GLY A 63 -0.59 1.12 7.41
CA GLY A 63 -0.41 0.73 8.81
C GLY A 63 0.79 -0.19 9.01
N SER A 64 1.81 0.27 9.74
CA SER A 64 3.05 -0.48 9.95
C SER A 64 2.86 -1.82 10.68
N LEU A 65 1.89 -1.90 11.60
CA LEU A 65 1.66 -3.10 12.41
C LEU A 65 1.13 -4.28 11.59
N ARG A 66 0.62 -4.03 10.38
CA ARG A 66 0.02 -5.07 9.55
C ARG A 66 1.05 -6.11 9.12
N VAL A 67 2.28 -5.69 8.81
CA VAL A 67 3.34 -6.62 8.37
C VAL A 67 3.66 -7.65 9.44
N ARG A 68 3.76 -7.21 10.69
CA ARG A 68 4.04 -8.09 11.81
C ARG A 68 2.90 -9.08 12.03
N GLN A 69 1.66 -8.62 11.88
CA GLN A 69 0.51 -9.51 12.01
C GLN A 69 0.44 -10.55 10.90
N ASP A 70 0.66 -10.14 9.64
CA ASP A 70 0.68 -11.07 8.50
C ASP A 70 1.84 -12.09 8.67
N PHE A 71 3.01 -11.65 9.13
CA PHE A 71 4.13 -12.55 9.46
C PHE A 71 3.76 -13.58 10.53
N LEU A 72 3.22 -13.15 11.68
CA LEU A 72 2.86 -14.05 12.78
C LEU A 72 1.79 -15.07 12.37
N ILE A 73 0.86 -14.69 11.49
CA ILE A 73 -0.15 -15.61 10.95
C ILE A 73 0.53 -16.68 10.09
N ALA A 74 1.41 -16.30 9.17
CA ALA A 74 2.12 -17.28 8.34
C ALA A 74 3.04 -18.19 9.16
N GLU A 75 3.74 -17.63 10.14
CA GLU A 75 4.60 -18.40 11.04
C GLU A 75 3.79 -19.45 11.81
N GLY A 76 2.64 -19.07 12.38
CA GLY A 76 1.75 -20.00 13.06
C GLY A 76 1.14 -21.08 12.16
N LEU A 77 0.95 -20.78 10.86
CA LEU A 77 0.43 -21.75 9.88
C LEU A 77 1.51 -22.67 9.31
N THR A 78 2.77 -22.23 9.25
CA THR A 78 3.87 -22.98 8.63
C THR A 78 4.70 -23.77 9.65
N ALA A 79 4.59 -23.47 10.95
CA ALA A 79 5.32 -24.13 12.04
C ALA A 79 6.81 -24.40 11.73
N PRO A 80 7.58 -23.38 11.27
CA PRO A 80 8.92 -23.58 10.71
C PRO A 80 9.91 -24.19 11.71
N TYR A 81 9.64 -24.07 13.01
CA TYR A 81 10.48 -24.54 14.09
C TYR A 81 10.43 -26.06 14.32
N GLU A 82 9.34 -26.75 13.93
CA GLU A 82 9.28 -28.22 14.03
C GLU A 82 10.24 -28.92 13.06
N LEU A 83 10.62 -28.21 11.98
CA LEU A 83 11.57 -28.69 10.97
C LEU A 83 13.03 -28.37 11.32
N GLY A 84 13.30 -27.81 12.52
CA GLY A 84 14.64 -27.46 12.97
C GLY A 84 15.25 -26.23 12.30
N THR A 85 14.43 -25.46 11.57
CA THR A 85 14.82 -24.17 10.98
C THR A 85 14.35 -23.02 11.86
N GLU A 86 15.27 -22.16 12.31
CA GLU A 86 14.91 -20.94 13.07
C GLU A 86 14.43 -19.79 12.18
N GLU A 87 14.57 -19.93 10.86
CA GLU A 87 14.29 -18.88 9.89
C GLU A 87 12.88 -19.06 9.28
N ALA A 88 11.95 -18.18 9.65
CA ALA A 88 10.59 -18.16 9.08
C ALA A 88 10.56 -17.46 7.71
N VAL A 89 11.41 -17.89 6.77
CA VAL A 89 11.59 -17.26 5.44
C VAL A 89 10.28 -17.15 4.68
N ALA A 90 9.50 -18.24 4.63
CA ALA A 90 8.19 -18.25 3.96
C ALA A 90 7.21 -17.23 4.57
N ALA A 91 7.24 -17.05 5.90
CA ALA A 91 6.40 -16.06 6.58
C ALA A 91 6.83 -14.63 6.23
N GLN A 92 8.13 -14.36 6.15
CA GLN A 92 8.66 -13.08 5.71
C GLN A 92 8.29 -12.77 4.27
N GLU A 93 8.46 -13.73 3.37
CA GLU A 93 8.11 -13.59 1.95
C GLU A 93 6.61 -13.30 1.78
N MET A 94 5.75 -14.03 2.50
CA MET A 94 4.31 -13.77 2.47
C MET A 94 3.99 -12.35 2.99
N ALA A 95 4.57 -11.93 4.12
CA ALA A 95 4.32 -10.61 4.68
C ALA A 95 4.76 -9.48 3.72
N LEU A 96 5.90 -9.63 3.05
CA LEU A 96 6.37 -8.68 2.04
C LEU A 96 5.50 -8.68 0.78
N ALA A 97 5.06 -9.86 0.31
CA ALA A 97 4.14 -9.96 -0.82
C ALA A 97 2.79 -9.29 -0.49
N ARG A 98 2.28 -9.45 0.73
CA ARG A 98 1.07 -8.81 1.22
C ARG A 98 1.19 -7.30 1.29
N ILE A 99 2.31 -6.76 1.79
CA ILE A 99 2.56 -5.31 1.71
C ILE A 99 2.56 -4.84 0.27
N ARG A 100 3.26 -5.51 -0.64
CA ARG A 100 3.33 -5.09 -2.06
C ARG A 100 1.94 -5.01 -2.67
N GLN A 101 1.10 -6.03 -2.45
CA GLN A 101 -0.28 -6.03 -2.91
C GLN A 101 -1.09 -4.90 -2.27
N LEU A 102 -1.00 -4.74 -0.94
CA LEU A 102 -1.75 -3.71 -0.22
C LEU A 102 -1.36 -2.31 -0.70
N SER A 103 -0.07 -2.02 -0.85
CA SER A 103 0.39 -0.75 -1.40
C SER A 103 -0.16 -0.47 -2.79
N ALA A 104 -0.16 -1.47 -3.68
CA ALA A 104 -0.75 -1.33 -5.01
C ALA A 104 -2.27 -1.11 -4.96
N HIS A 105 -2.96 -1.81 -4.06
CA HIS A 105 -4.40 -1.67 -3.81
C HIS A 105 -4.75 -0.24 -3.38
N GLU A 106 -4.05 0.28 -2.37
CA GLU A 106 -4.31 1.64 -1.88
C GLU A 106 -3.94 2.71 -2.92
N VAL A 107 -2.86 2.53 -3.69
CA VAL A 107 -2.56 3.42 -4.82
C VAL A 107 -3.67 3.38 -5.86
N GLY A 108 -4.26 2.20 -6.12
CA GLY A 108 -5.42 2.04 -6.99
C GLY A 108 -6.61 2.93 -6.56
N HIS A 109 -6.89 3.01 -5.27
CA HIS A 109 -7.91 3.93 -4.75
C HIS A 109 -7.62 5.39 -5.05
N THR A 110 -6.36 5.81 -5.02
CA THR A 110 -5.98 7.19 -5.39
C THR A 110 -6.16 7.50 -6.87
N LEU A 111 -6.29 6.48 -7.72
CA LEU A 111 -6.59 6.62 -9.15
C LEU A 111 -8.09 6.53 -9.44
N GLY A 112 -8.93 6.43 -8.41
CA GLY A 112 -10.38 6.36 -8.54
C GLY A 112 -10.95 4.93 -8.66
N PHE A 113 -10.14 3.88 -8.51
CA PHE A 113 -10.67 2.51 -8.49
C PHE A 113 -11.37 2.20 -7.17
N ALA A 114 -12.57 1.63 -7.23
CA ALA A 114 -13.30 1.15 -6.06
C ALA A 114 -13.02 -0.33 -5.77
N HIS A 115 -13.36 -0.80 -4.58
CA HIS A 115 -13.39 -2.23 -4.28
C HIS A 115 -14.30 -2.98 -5.25
N ASN A 116 -13.83 -4.13 -5.74
CA ASN A 116 -14.64 -5.03 -6.56
C ASN A 116 -15.52 -5.92 -5.68
N PHE A 117 -16.62 -5.36 -5.17
CA PHE A 117 -17.58 -6.10 -4.34
C PHE A 117 -18.31 -7.23 -5.10
N ALA A 118 -18.40 -7.14 -6.43
CA ALA A 118 -19.05 -8.15 -7.26
C ALA A 118 -18.26 -9.47 -7.33
N ALA A 119 -16.95 -9.45 -7.10
CA ALA A 119 -16.11 -10.65 -7.07
C ALA A 119 -16.02 -11.32 -5.68
N SER A 120 -16.83 -10.86 -4.70
CA SER A 120 -16.80 -11.34 -3.31
C SER A 120 -17.94 -12.31 -2.96
N THR A 121 -18.68 -12.81 -3.94
CA THR A 121 -19.72 -13.85 -3.82
C THR A 121 -19.13 -15.24 -4.04
#